data_AF-A0A3R7QJP9-F1
#
_entry.id   AF-A0A3R7QJP9-F1
#
_cell.length_a   1.000
_cell.length_b   1.000
_cell.length_c   1.000
_cell.angle_alpha   90.00
_cell.angle_beta   90.00
_cell.angle_gamma   90.00
#
_symmetry.space_group_name_H-M   'P 1'
#
loop_
_entity.id
_entity.type
_entity.pdbx_description
1 polymer ?
#
loop_
_entity_poly.entity_id
_entity_poly.type
_entity_poly.pdbx_seq_one_letter_code
_entity_poly.pdbx_strand_id
1 'polypeptide(L)'
;MKVPVDQLTERIVKPKRILFMDLERIEHITSILERYEVQSEDILRDLWVYYHNPALTEERLHRATEAGCERPKLWMCRCPEYIFERTCERYQSQKELLGEKSVIEYLAERLECEPEFIVNYARGNPGLMRAHVSKLKSQIDLLISEGFTRKQIRASMRILLYAEKRTAERIKKLKEIGYFPSSVTVLYKTPKQFESYYQSLLQKYKRSLNK
;
A
#
# COMPACT_ATOMS: atom_id res chain seq x y z
N MET A 1 8.38 -20.94 -20.31
CA MET A 1 7.06 -20.43 -19.92
C MET A 1 6.04 -21.57 -19.93
N LYS A 2 5.39 -21.88 -18.80
CA LYS A 2 4.41 -22.98 -18.71
C LYS A 2 2.99 -22.44 -18.91
N VAL A 3 2.55 -22.29 -20.15
CA VAL A 3 1.18 -21.86 -20.48
C VAL A 3 0.61 -22.67 -21.64
N PRO A 4 -0.71 -22.93 -21.65
CA PRO A 4 -1.37 -23.65 -22.74
C PRO A 4 -1.15 -22.97 -24.11
N VAL A 5 -0.94 -23.78 -25.14
CA VAL A 5 -0.61 -23.32 -26.51
C VAL A 5 -1.72 -22.48 -27.12
N ASP A 6 -2.98 -22.81 -26.84
CA ASP A 6 -4.17 -22.06 -27.25
C ASP A 6 -4.17 -20.62 -26.70
N GLN A 7 -3.85 -20.46 -25.40
CA GLN A 7 -3.77 -19.15 -24.77
C GLN A 7 -2.62 -18.30 -25.31
N LEU A 8 -1.47 -18.94 -25.58
CA LEU A 8 -0.33 -18.27 -26.19
C LEU A 8 -0.67 -17.79 -27.60
N THR A 9 -1.29 -18.65 -28.41
CA THR A 9 -1.65 -18.38 -29.80
C THR A 9 -2.65 -17.22 -29.89
N GLU A 10 -3.69 -17.19 -29.02
CA GLU A 10 -4.66 -16.08 -28.98
C GLU A 10 -3.99 -14.73 -28.69
N ARG A 11 -2.99 -14.70 -27.80
CA ARG A 11 -2.32 -13.48 -27.35
C ARG A 11 -1.29 -12.95 -28.33
N ILE A 12 -0.60 -13.84 -29.04
CA ILE A 12 0.43 -13.51 -30.03
C ILE A 12 -0.14 -12.88 -31.31
N VAL A 13 -1.39 -13.20 -31.67
CA VAL A 13 -2.03 -12.68 -32.91
C VAL A 13 -2.15 -11.15 -32.92
N LYS A 14 -2.21 -10.49 -31.75
CA LYS A 14 -2.37 -9.04 -31.65
C LYS A 14 -1.10 -8.26 -31.99
N PRO A 15 0.05 -8.50 -31.35
CA PRO A 15 1.32 -7.90 -31.79
C PRO A 15 1.91 -8.72 -32.95
N LYS A 16 1.42 -8.52 -34.17
CA LYS A 16 1.90 -9.23 -35.38
C LYS A 16 3.43 -9.27 -35.52
N ARG A 17 4.13 -8.26 -35.00
CA ARG A 17 5.59 -8.15 -35.03
C ARG A 17 6.33 -9.20 -34.19
N ILE A 18 5.70 -9.81 -33.19
CA ILE A 18 6.40 -10.78 -32.32
C ILE A 18 6.64 -12.10 -33.04
N LEU A 19 5.77 -12.43 -34.00
CA LEU A 19 5.91 -13.57 -34.90
C LEU A 19 7.15 -13.48 -35.81
N PHE A 20 7.68 -12.28 -35.99
CA PHE A 20 8.86 -12.01 -36.80
C PHE A 20 10.10 -11.68 -35.96
N MET A 21 9.98 -11.78 -34.62
CA MET A 21 11.11 -11.57 -33.74
C MET A 21 12.00 -12.80 -33.74
N ASP A 22 13.30 -12.56 -33.65
CA ASP A 22 14.29 -13.61 -33.49
C ASP A 22 14.00 -14.47 -32.25
N LEU A 23 14.05 -15.80 -32.44
CA LEU A 23 13.70 -16.76 -31.39
C LEU A 23 14.71 -16.71 -30.25
N GLU A 24 16.00 -16.54 -30.56
CA GLU A 24 17.06 -16.44 -29.54
C GLU A 24 16.80 -15.27 -28.60
N ARG A 25 16.35 -14.12 -29.14
CA ARG A 25 15.93 -12.98 -28.34
C ARG A 25 14.73 -13.29 -27.43
N ILE A 26 13.71 -13.98 -27.94
CA ILE A 26 12.53 -14.37 -27.15
C ILE A 26 12.96 -15.28 -26.00
N GLU A 27 13.79 -16.29 -26.29
CA GLU A 27 14.32 -17.22 -25.29
C GLU A 27 15.16 -16.50 -24.24
N HIS A 28 16.06 -15.62 -24.67
CA HIS A 28 16.91 -14.84 -23.76
C HIS A 28 16.09 -13.98 -22.80
N ILE A 29 15.14 -13.18 -23.30
CA ILE A 29 14.29 -12.34 -22.43
C ILE A 29 13.40 -13.22 -21.54
N THR A 30 12.85 -14.32 -22.06
CA THR A 30 12.06 -15.26 -21.25
C THR A 30 12.89 -15.80 -20.09
N SER A 31 14.15 -16.18 -20.34
CA SER A 31 15.06 -16.69 -19.29
C SER A 31 15.34 -15.66 -18.19
N ILE A 32 15.45 -14.37 -18.56
CA ILE A 32 15.58 -13.27 -17.60
C ILE A 32 14.30 -13.18 -16.75
N LEU A 33 13.13 -13.13 -17.40
CA LEU A 33 11.85 -13.00 -16.69
C LEU A 33 11.57 -14.17 -15.74
N GLU A 34 11.91 -15.39 -16.14
CA GLU A 34 11.77 -16.59 -15.30
C GLU A 34 12.73 -16.56 -14.10
N ARG A 35 13.96 -16.10 -14.28
CA ARG A 35 14.96 -15.96 -13.20
C ARG A 35 14.47 -15.05 -12.07
N TYR A 36 13.73 -14.00 -12.40
CA TYR A 36 13.17 -13.05 -11.44
C TYR A 36 11.69 -13.33 -11.09
N GLU A 37 11.23 -14.56 -11.30
CA GLU A 37 9.90 -15.05 -10.92
C GLU A 37 8.71 -14.20 -11.43
N VAL A 38 8.89 -13.54 -12.57
CA VAL A 38 7.82 -12.79 -13.23
C VAL A 38 6.73 -13.78 -13.65
N GLN A 39 5.48 -13.48 -13.27
CA GLN A 39 4.36 -14.40 -13.47
C GLN A 39 4.07 -14.58 -14.96
N SER A 40 3.86 -15.83 -15.40
CA SER A 40 3.59 -16.14 -16.81
C SER A 40 2.34 -15.42 -17.32
N GLU A 41 1.32 -15.24 -16.47
CA GLU A 41 0.10 -14.50 -16.81
C GLU A 41 0.37 -13.00 -17.04
N ASP A 42 1.35 -12.43 -16.36
CA ASP A 42 1.75 -11.04 -16.58
C ASP A 42 2.51 -10.91 -17.91
N ILE A 43 3.38 -11.87 -18.23
CA ILE A 43 4.10 -11.95 -19.52
C ILE A 43 3.13 -12.05 -20.69
N LEU A 44 2.13 -12.93 -20.61
CA LEU A 44 1.12 -13.07 -21.66
C LEU A 44 0.26 -11.82 -21.86
N ARG A 45 0.11 -10.99 -20.83
CA ARG A 45 -0.65 -9.72 -20.92
C ARG A 45 0.18 -8.60 -21.53
N ASP A 46 1.51 -8.65 -21.40
CA ASP A 46 2.42 -7.59 -21.84
C ASP A 46 3.59 -8.16 -22.66
N LEU A 47 3.27 -8.70 -23.84
CA LEU A 47 4.25 -9.20 -24.81
C LEU A 47 5.19 -8.09 -25.35
N TRP A 48 4.95 -6.82 -25.02
CA TRP A 48 5.86 -5.74 -25.41
C TRP A 48 7.21 -5.83 -24.70
N VAL A 49 7.30 -6.55 -23.57
CA VAL A 49 8.55 -6.81 -22.85
C VAL A 49 9.67 -7.31 -23.77
N TYR A 50 9.33 -8.15 -24.77
CA TYR A 50 10.31 -8.72 -25.69
C TYR A 50 11.00 -7.69 -26.62
N TYR A 51 10.43 -6.49 -26.77
CA TYR A 51 11.03 -5.41 -27.55
C TYR A 51 11.95 -4.51 -26.72
N HIS A 52 11.97 -4.65 -25.40
CA HIS A 52 12.79 -3.82 -24.54
C HIS A 52 14.26 -4.27 -24.52
N ASN A 53 15.15 -3.36 -24.13
CA ASN A 53 16.57 -3.69 -23.98
C ASN A 53 16.73 -4.79 -22.91
N PRO A 54 17.32 -5.96 -23.24
CA PRO A 54 17.46 -7.06 -22.29
C PRO A 54 18.30 -6.70 -21.06
N ALA A 55 19.40 -5.96 -21.25
CA ALA A 55 20.29 -5.55 -20.15
C ALA A 55 19.56 -4.61 -19.18
N LEU A 56 18.82 -3.61 -19.69
CA LEU A 56 18.01 -2.72 -18.85
C LEU A 56 16.87 -3.48 -18.13
N THR A 57 16.27 -4.45 -18.83
CA THR A 57 15.22 -5.29 -18.25
C THR A 57 15.76 -6.09 -17.07
N GLU A 58 16.91 -6.75 -17.25
CA GLU A 58 17.59 -7.49 -16.20
C GLU A 58 18.03 -6.61 -15.03
N GLU A 59 18.65 -5.45 -15.31
CA GLU A 59 19.07 -4.48 -14.29
C GLU A 59 17.89 -4.04 -13.40
N ARG A 60 16.75 -3.71 -14.00
CA ARG A 60 15.57 -3.26 -13.26
C ARG A 60 14.91 -4.37 -12.47
N LEU A 61 14.87 -5.59 -13.00
CA LEU A 61 14.35 -6.73 -12.25
C LEU A 61 15.25 -7.04 -11.05
N HIS A 62 16.57 -7.01 -11.24
CA HIS A 62 17.54 -7.15 -10.17
C HIS A 62 17.33 -6.12 -9.05
N ARG A 63 17.34 -4.82 -9.39
CA ARG A 63 17.15 -3.73 -8.43
C ARG A 63 15.82 -3.82 -7.69
N ALA A 64 14.75 -4.23 -8.38
CA ALA A 64 13.45 -4.44 -7.74
C ALA A 64 13.48 -5.59 -6.73
N THR A 65 14.09 -6.71 -7.09
CA THR A 65 14.24 -7.87 -6.20
C THR A 65 15.11 -7.56 -4.99
N GLU A 66 16.23 -6.87 -5.16
CA GLU A 66 17.09 -6.41 -4.05
C GLU A 66 16.34 -5.53 -3.05
N ALA A 67 15.49 -4.63 -3.58
CA ALA A 67 14.63 -3.76 -2.77
C ALA A 67 13.52 -4.53 -2.02
N GLY A 68 13.38 -5.84 -2.22
CA GLY A 68 12.38 -6.69 -1.57
C GLY A 68 11.09 -6.90 -2.37
N CYS A 69 11.10 -6.61 -3.67
CA CYS A 69 9.98 -7.00 -4.55
C CYS A 69 10.09 -8.50 -4.90
N GLU A 70 9.33 -9.34 -4.21
CA GLU A 70 9.30 -10.79 -4.46
C GLU A 70 8.79 -11.15 -5.87
N ARG A 71 7.87 -10.34 -6.41
CA ARG A 71 7.26 -10.59 -7.73
C ARG A 71 7.25 -9.32 -8.58
N PRO A 72 8.38 -8.97 -9.20
CA PRO A 72 8.47 -7.81 -10.08
C PRO A 72 7.44 -7.84 -11.20
N LYS A 73 6.95 -6.66 -11.58
CA LYS A 73 5.94 -6.50 -12.63
C LYS A 73 6.56 -5.91 -13.88
N LEU A 74 6.07 -6.33 -15.06
CA LEU A 74 6.64 -5.92 -16.34
C LEU A 74 6.62 -4.41 -16.61
N TRP A 75 5.65 -3.68 -16.04
CA TRP A 75 5.64 -2.22 -16.17
C TRP A 75 6.88 -1.57 -15.55
N MET A 76 7.53 -2.22 -14.57
CA MET A 76 8.75 -1.72 -13.92
C MET A 76 9.92 -1.67 -14.91
N CYS A 77 9.96 -2.57 -15.89
CA CYS A 77 11.00 -2.63 -16.90
C CYS A 77 10.91 -1.48 -17.93
N ARG A 78 9.76 -0.79 -18.01
CA ARG A 78 9.46 0.21 -19.05
C ARG A 78 9.10 1.60 -18.53
N CYS A 79 8.87 1.76 -17.22
CA CYS A 79 8.49 3.04 -16.65
C CYS A 79 9.68 4.04 -16.65
N PRO A 80 9.43 5.36 -16.54
CA PRO A 80 10.49 6.33 -16.29
C PRO A 80 11.28 6.00 -15.01
N GLU A 81 12.57 6.33 -14.98
CA GLU A 81 13.47 5.98 -13.86
C GLU A 81 12.96 6.48 -12.51
N TYR A 82 12.48 7.72 -12.43
CA TYR A 82 11.94 8.28 -11.18
C TYR A 82 10.72 7.51 -10.64
N ILE A 83 9.92 6.87 -11.51
CA ILE A 83 8.80 6.00 -11.08
C ILE A 83 9.35 4.67 -10.56
N PHE A 84 10.38 4.14 -11.22
CA PHE A 84 11.05 2.91 -10.82
C PHE A 84 11.71 3.06 -9.45
N GLU A 85 12.52 4.10 -9.27
CA GLU A 85 13.22 4.42 -8.01
C GLU A 85 12.24 4.57 -6.85
N ARG A 86 11.20 5.39 -7.01
CA ARG A 86 10.16 5.57 -5.99
C ARG A 86 9.44 4.26 -5.63
N THR A 87 9.33 3.34 -6.59
CA THR A 87 8.73 2.02 -6.34
C THR A 87 9.69 1.15 -5.52
N CYS A 88 10.98 1.15 -5.86
CA CYS A 88 12.00 0.43 -5.10
C CYS A 88 12.13 0.95 -3.67
N GLU A 89 12.16 2.28 -3.47
CA GLU A 89 12.13 2.91 -2.14
C GLU A 89 10.93 2.45 -1.29
N ARG A 90 9.77 2.27 -1.94
CA ARG A 90 8.58 1.77 -1.27
C ARG A 90 8.76 0.33 -0.80
N TYR A 91 9.30 -0.56 -1.64
CA TYR A 91 9.59 -1.94 -1.22
C TYR A 91 10.64 -1.98 -0.11
N GLN A 92 11.71 -1.21 -0.26
CA GLN A 92 12.81 -1.15 0.70
C GLN A 92 12.33 -0.67 2.08
N SER A 93 11.58 0.44 2.11
CA SER A 93 11.01 0.94 3.37
C SER A 93 9.99 -0.01 4.00
N GLN A 94 9.27 -0.79 3.20
CA GLN A 94 8.39 -1.83 3.72
C GLN A 94 9.20 -2.97 4.36
N LYS A 95 10.24 -3.44 3.68
CA LYS A 95 11.15 -4.49 4.17
C LYS A 95 11.85 -4.07 5.47
N GLU A 96 12.36 -2.85 5.54
CA GLU A 96 13.00 -2.31 6.75
C GLU A 96 12.04 -2.21 7.94
N LEU A 97 10.79 -1.83 7.70
CA LEU A 97 9.78 -1.68 8.75
C LEU A 97 9.22 -3.01 9.26
N LEU A 98 9.08 -3.99 8.37
CA LEU A 98 8.51 -5.29 8.70
C LEU A 98 9.58 -6.28 9.21
N GLY A 99 10.81 -6.21 8.68
CA GLY A 99 11.77 -7.30 8.82
C GLY A 99 11.15 -8.60 8.31
N GLU A 100 11.23 -9.66 9.12
CA GLU A 100 10.63 -10.96 8.83
C GLU A 100 9.12 -11.04 9.15
N LYS A 101 8.53 -9.97 9.70
CA LYS A 101 7.12 -9.97 10.14
C LYS A 101 6.18 -9.74 8.97
N SER A 102 5.03 -10.38 9.00
CA SER A 102 3.89 -10.00 8.19
C SER A 102 3.29 -8.66 8.66
N VAL A 103 2.53 -8.01 7.78
CA VAL A 103 1.74 -6.81 8.15
C VAL A 103 0.77 -7.09 9.30
N ILE A 104 0.28 -8.33 9.40
CA ILE A 104 -0.64 -8.76 10.46
C ILE A 104 0.09 -8.78 11.80
N GLU A 105 1.24 -9.43 11.88
CA GLU A 105 2.07 -9.50 13.09
C GLU A 105 2.53 -8.11 13.51
N TYR A 106 2.97 -7.29 12.55
CA TYR A 106 3.34 -5.90 12.79
C TYR A 106 2.18 -5.12 13.42
N LEU A 107 0.97 -5.16 12.85
CA LEU A 107 -0.18 -4.45 13.41
C LEU A 107 -0.60 -4.99 14.79
N ALA A 108 -0.55 -6.31 14.97
CA ALA A 108 -0.90 -7.00 16.21
C ALA A 108 0.00 -6.55 17.37
N GLU A 109 1.31 -6.53 17.16
CA GLU A 109 2.29 -6.04 18.13
C GLU A 109 2.09 -4.55 18.41
N ARG A 110 1.95 -3.73 17.36
CA ARG A 110 1.80 -2.28 17.49
C ARG A 110 0.53 -1.86 18.24
N LEU A 111 -0.52 -2.67 18.15
CA LEU A 111 -1.83 -2.43 18.77
C LEU A 111 -2.08 -3.29 20.04
N GLU A 112 -1.10 -4.09 20.46
CA GLU A 112 -1.16 -4.98 21.62
C GLU A 112 -2.41 -5.88 21.57
N CYS A 113 -2.54 -6.66 20.50
CA CYS A 113 -3.59 -7.65 20.34
C CYS A 113 -3.09 -8.90 19.63
N GLU A 114 -3.90 -9.96 19.67
CA GLU A 114 -3.63 -11.19 18.94
C GLU A 114 -3.68 -10.99 17.41
N PRO A 115 -2.81 -11.64 16.62
CA PRO A 115 -2.85 -11.60 15.16
C PRO A 115 -4.22 -11.95 14.57
N GLU A 116 -4.94 -12.91 15.18
CA GLU A 116 -6.27 -13.34 14.76
C GLU A 116 -7.30 -12.20 14.82
N PHE A 117 -7.13 -11.23 15.74
CA PHE A 117 -7.98 -10.03 15.78
C PHE A 117 -7.81 -9.18 14.51
N ILE A 118 -6.57 -9.02 14.06
CA ILE A 118 -6.25 -8.25 12.84
C ILE A 118 -6.78 -8.99 11.61
N VAL A 119 -6.60 -10.31 11.52
CA VAL A 119 -7.15 -11.16 10.45
C VAL A 119 -8.66 -10.96 10.33
N ASN A 120 -9.38 -11.11 11.45
CA ASN A 120 -10.84 -10.98 11.47
C ASN A 120 -11.31 -9.58 11.06
N TYR A 121 -10.63 -8.53 11.50
CA TYR A 121 -10.96 -7.18 11.08
C TYR A 121 -10.69 -6.95 9.57
N ALA A 122 -9.56 -7.46 9.07
CA ALA A 122 -9.13 -7.30 7.69
C ALA A 122 -10.08 -7.98 6.69
N ARG A 123 -10.74 -9.09 7.06
CA ARG A 123 -11.77 -9.76 6.23
C ARG A 123 -12.88 -8.79 5.81
N GLY A 124 -13.36 -7.96 6.73
CA GLY A 124 -14.36 -6.92 6.43
C GLY A 124 -13.78 -5.61 5.88
N ASN A 125 -12.46 -5.43 5.96
CA ASN A 125 -11.77 -4.19 5.61
C ASN A 125 -10.47 -4.46 4.83
N PRO A 126 -10.55 -5.02 3.60
CA PRO A 126 -9.37 -5.41 2.82
C PRO A 126 -8.48 -4.21 2.43
N GLY A 127 -8.98 -2.98 2.55
CA GLY A 127 -8.17 -1.77 2.43
C GLY A 127 -7.01 -1.70 3.44
N LEU A 128 -7.14 -2.33 4.61
CA LEU A 128 -6.09 -2.38 5.62
C LEU A 128 -4.85 -3.12 5.13
N MET A 129 -5.04 -4.28 4.48
CA MET A 129 -3.93 -5.08 3.95
C MET A 129 -3.28 -4.48 2.69
N ARG A 130 -3.99 -3.58 2.00
CA ARG A 130 -3.45 -2.87 0.82
C ARG A 130 -2.71 -1.59 1.18
N ALA A 131 -2.92 -1.07 2.39
CA ALA A 131 -2.24 0.13 2.84
C ALA A 131 -0.75 -0.18 3.06
N HIS A 132 0.11 0.75 2.67
CA HIS A 132 1.53 0.61 2.90
C HIS A 132 1.85 0.68 4.41
N VAL A 133 2.77 -0.17 4.88
CA VAL A 133 3.08 -0.27 6.32
C VAL A 133 3.59 1.06 6.89
N SER A 134 4.34 1.86 6.13
CA SER A 134 4.84 3.16 6.61
C SER A 134 3.70 4.15 6.92
N LYS A 135 2.61 4.11 6.14
CA LYS A 135 1.41 4.92 6.41
C LYS A 135 0.67 4.42 7.65
N LEU A 136 0.56 3.10 7.81
CA LEU A 136 -0.07 2.52 8.99
C LEU A 136 0.72 2.88 10.25
N LYS A 137 2.05 2.78 10.18
CA LYS A 137 2.99 3.21 11.22
C LYS A 137 2.77 4.67 11.59
N SER A 138 2.85 5.57 10.62
CA SER A 138 2.80 7.01 10.89
C SER A 138 1.45 7.43 11.48
N GLN A 139 0.35 6.82 11.00
CA GLN A 139 -0.98 7.07 11.53
C GLN A 139 -1.18 6.52 12.96
N ILE A 140 -0.57 5.37 13.30
CA ILE A 140 -0.56 4.83 14.68
C ILE A 140 0.29 5.72 15.59
N ASP A 141 1.50 6.09 15.15
CA ASP A 141 2.43 6.94 15.90
C ASP A 141 1.78 8.29 16.24
N LEU A 142 1.14 8.94 15.25
CA LEU A 142 0.38 10.18 15.47
C LEU A 142 -0.71 9.98 16.53
N LEU A 143 -1.52 8.93 16.43
CA LEU A 143 -2.62 8.74 17.38
C LEU A 143 -2.09 8.49 18.80
N ILE A 144 -1.02 7.71 18.96
CA ILE A 144 -0.41 7.46 20.26
C ILE A 144 0.22 8.74 20.83
N SER A 145 0.96 9.51 20.02
CA SER A 145 1.59 10.77 20.47
C SER A 145 0.54 11.82 20.87
N GLU A 146 -0.64 11.78 20.26
CA GLU A 146 -1.75 12.67 20.59
C GLU A 146 -2.53 12.24 21.84
N GLY A 147 -2.22 11.06 22.40
CA GLY A 147 -2.79 10.54 23.65
C GLY A 147 -3.86 9.46 23.49
N PHE A 148 -4.10 8.95 22.27
CA PHE A 148 -5.03 7.85 22.08
C PHE A 148 -4.41 6.52 22.51
N THR A 149 -5.16 5.75 23.27
CA THR A 149 -4.76 4.39 23.66
C THR A 149 -4.86 3.42 22.48
N ARG A 150 -4.03 2.38 22.49
CA ARG A 150 -4.12 1.27 21.52
C ARG A 150 -5.50 0.61 21.51
N LYS A 151 -6.18 0.56 22.66
CA LYS A 151 -7.57 0.08 22.76
C LYS A 151 -8.55 0.95 21.96
N GLN A 152 -8.42 2.28 22.02
CA GLN A 152 -9.24 3.19 21.22
C GLN A 152 -8.98 3.06 19.72
N ILE A 153 -7.72 2.84 19.33
CA ILE A 153 -7.34 2.62 17.92
C ILE A 153 -7.91 1.29 17.42
N ARG A 154 -7.77 0.20 18.19
CA ARG A 154 -8.35 -1.13 17.87
C ARG A 154 -9.86 -1.08 17.70
N ALA A 155 -10.55 -0.33 18.57
CA ALA A 155 -12.00 -0.16 18.48
C ALA A 155 -12.45 0.44 17.14
N SER A 156 -11.58 1.19 16.45
CA SER A 156 -11.85 1.60 15.08
C SER A 156 -10.58 1.82 14.25
N MET A 157 -10.02 0.72 13.73
CA MET A 157 -8.82 0.73 12.88
C MET A 157 -9.04 1.38 11.51
N ARG A 158 -10.29 1.70 11.15
CA ARG A 158 -10.60 2.42 9.90
C ARG A 158 -9.89 3.78 9.83
N ILE A 159 -9.59 4.40 10.99
CA ILE A 159 -8.80 5.64 11.05
C ILE A 159 -7.43 5.49 10.36
N LEU A 160 -6.84 4.30 10.39
CA LEU A 160 -5.51 4.02 9.82
C LEU A 160 -5.46 4.19 8.29
N LEU A 161 -6.62 4.21 7.63
CA LEU A 161 -6.72 4.35 6.18
C LEU A 161 -6.78 5.81 5.73
N TYR A 162 -7.03 6.76 6.64
CA TYR A 162 -7.16 8.17 6.31
C TYR A 162 -5.80 8.85 6.17
N ALA A 163 -5.81 10.08 5.65
CA ALA A 163 -4.59 10.87 5.51
C ALA A 163 -4.19 11.43 6.89
N GLU A 164 -2.91 11.27 7.24
CA GLU A 164 -2.35 11.73 8.50
C GLU A 164 -2.59 13.22 8.73
N LYS A 165 -2.31 14.06 7.72
CA LYS A 165 -2.57 15.51 7.75
C LYS A 165 -4.00 15.84 8.17
N ARG A 166 -5.00 15.15 7.60
CA ARG A 166 -6.41 15.36 7.93
C ARG A 166 -6.72 14.98 9.38
N THR A 167 -6.13 13.90 9.85
CA THR A 167 -6.28 13.46 11.24
C THR A 167 -5.66 14.48 12.20
N ALA A 168 -4.44 14.94 11.92
CA ALA A 168 -3.75 15.94 12.72
C ALA A 168 -4.50 17.29 12.79
N GLU A 169 -4.97 17.80 11.65
CA GLU A 169 -5.78 19.03 11.59
C GLU A 169 -7.04 18.95 12.46
N ARG A 170 -7.72 17.80 12.44
CA ARG A 170 -8.94 17.58 13.23
C ARG A 170 -8.64 17.45 14.72
N ILE A 171 -7.56 16.79 15.10
CA ILE A 171 -7.13 16.70 16.49
C ILE A 171 -6.79 18.10 17.00
N LYS A 172 -5.99 18.87 16.25
CA LYS A 172 -5.63 20.26 16.58
C LYS A 172 -6.88 21.12 16.81
N LYS A 173 -7.83 21.08 15.87
CA LYS A 173 -9.09 21.84 15.96
C LYS A 173 -9.91 21.49 17.20
N LEU A 174 -9.94 20.22 17.61
CA LEU A 174 -10.62 19.80 18.85
C LEU A 174 -9.83 20.23 20.11
N LYS A 175 -8.50 20.16 20.09
CA LYS A 175 -7.65 20.61 21.21
C LYS A 175 -7.75 22.11 21.46
N GLU A 176 -7.89 22.93 20.41
CA GLU A 176 -8.05 24.38 20.51
C GLU A 176 -9.28 24.80 21.33
N ILE A 177 -10.31 23.96 21.38
CA ILE A 177 -11.51 24.18 22.21
C ILE A 177 -11.46 23.44 23.55
N GLY A 178 -10.29 22.89 23.93
CA GLY A 178 -10.11 22.11 25.15
C GLY A 178 -10.81 20.74 25.14
N TYR A 179 -11.11 20.20 23.96
CA TYR A 179 -11.79 18.91 23.82
C TYR A 179 -10.86 17.80 23.35
N PHE A 180 -10.82 16.70 24.10
CA PHE A 180 -10.18 15.46 23.70
C PHE A 180 -11.23 14.38 23.41
N PRO A 181 -11.32 13.84 22.18
CA PRO A 181 -12.35 12.87 21.85
C PRO A 181 -12.08 11.50 22.48
N SER A 182 -13.11 10.90 23.06
CA SER A 182 -13.05 9.55 23.63
C SER A 182 -12.93 8.43 22.59
N SER A 183 -13.21 8.73 21.31
CA SER A 183 -13.16 7.77 20.20
C SER A 183 -12.53 8.40 18.96
N VAL A 184 -11.65 7.66 18.30
CA VAL A 184 -11.04 8.04 17.01
C VAL A 184 -12.07 8.14 15.87
N THR A 185 -13.29 7.65 16.07
CA THR A 185 -14.37 7.68 15.07
C THR A 185 -14.72 9.08 14.59
N VAL A 186 -14.64 10.08 15.47
CA VAL A 186 -14.89 11.48 15.09
C VAL A 186 -13.90 11.97 14.03
N LEU A 187 -12.65 11.50 14.11
CA LEU A 187 -11.54 11.97 13.28
C LEU A 187 -11.70 11.52 11.83
N TYR A 188 -12.45 10.45 11.57
CA TYR A 188 -12.70 9.98 10.22
C TYR A 188 -14.07 10.28 9.61
N LYS A 189 -14.94 11.04 10.32
CA LYS A 189 -16.24 11.48 9.79
C LYS A 189 -16.13 12.22 8.46
N THR A 190 -17.23 12.32 7.70
CA THR A 190 -17.26 13.17 6.50
C THR A 190 -17.01 14.64 6.90
N PRO A 191 -16.52 15.51 5.99
CA PRO A 191 -16.29 16.92 6.32
C PRO A 191 -17.52 17.60 6.95
N LYS A 192 -18.70 17.41 6.35
CA LYS A 192 -19.97 17.95 6.86
C LYS A 192 -20.30 17.45 8.28
N GLN A 193 -20.15 16.15 8.53
CA GLN A 193 -20.42 15.56 9.83
C GLN A 193 -19.42 16.02 10.90
N PHE A 194 -18.15 16.12 10.55
CA PHE A 194 -17.13 16.62 11.46
C PHE A 194 -17.37 18.08 11.83
N GLU A 195 -17.71 18.93 10.86
CA GLU A 195 -17.96 20.34 11.13
C GLU A 195 -19.21 20.53 11.99
N SER A 196 -20.31 19.84 11.67
CA SER A 196 -21.53 19.87 12.50
C SER A 196 -21.25 19.43 13.95
N TYR A 197 -20.46 18.36 14.13
CA TYR A 197 -20.03 17.90 15.44
C TYR A 197 -19.18 18.95 16.17
N TYR A 198 -18.19 19.54 15.49
CA TYR A 198 -17.35 20.59 16.04
C TYR A 198 -18.14 21.82 16.50
N GLN A 199 -19.07 22.32 15.66
CA GLN A 199 -19.90 23.48 16.00
C GLN A 199 -20.79 23.22 17.23
N SER A 200 -21.36 22.01 17.33
CA SER A 200 -22.13 21.62 18.52
C SER A 200 -21.30 21.60 19.81
N LEU A 201 -20.04 21.15 19.72
CA LEU A 201 -19.11 21.18 20.86
C LEU A 201 -18.76 22.62 21.23
N LEU A 202 -18.41 23.44 20.24
CA LEU A 202 -18.07 24.85 20.47
C LEU A 202 -19.21 25.60 21.19
N GLN A 203 -20.46 25.36 20.78
CA GLN A 203 -21.62 25.96 21.43
C GLN A 203 -21.81 25.47 22.87
N LYS A 204 -21.55 24.19 23.13
CA LYS A 204 -21.63 23.61 24.49
C LYS A 204 -20.57 24.22 25.42
N TYR A 205 -19.33 24.37 24.95
CA TYR A 205 -18.23 24.91 25.74
C TYR A 205 -18.33 26.43 25.96
N LYS A 206 -18.83 27.20 24.97
CA LYS A 206 -19.17 28.62 25.19
C LYS A 206 -20.21 28.81 26.28
N ARG A 207 -21.21 27.91 26.37
CA ARG A 207 -22.25 27.96 27.41
C ARG A 207 -21.72 27.60 28.81
N SER A 208 -20.68 26.77 28.92
CA SER A 208 -20.09 26.43 30.23
C SER A 208 -19.12 27.49 30.77
N LEU A 209 -18.57 28.36 29.91
CA LEU A 209 -17.71 29.48 30.31
C LEU A 209 -18.49 30.72 30.78
N ASN A 210 -19.79 30.80 30.45
CA ASN A 210 -20.67 31.92 30.81
C ASN A 210 -21.56 31.62 32.03
N LYS A 211 -21.25 30.56 32.78
CA LYS A 211 -21.88 30.19 34.06
C LYS A 211 -20.81 30.18 35.15
#